data_AF-A0A943TSG7-F1
#
_entry.id   AF-A0A943TSG7-F1
#
_cell.length_a   1.000
_cell.length_b   1.000
_cell.length_c   1.000
_cell.angle_alpha   90.00
_cell.angle_beta   90.00
_cell.angle_gamma   90.00
#
_symmetry.space_group_name_H-M   'P 1'
#
loop_
_entity.id
_entity.type
_entity.pdbx_description
1 polymer ?
#
loop_
_entity_poly.entity_id
_entity_poly.type
_entity_poly.pdbx_seq_one_letter_code
_entity_poly.pdbx_strand_id
1 'polypeptide(L)'
;MADNTSTIKWTVKAEGSSGTDWVNVGPVRLYINGTRVLNRTDRFRLHKGDSIGSGSITVTHNSDGTKSCSVKAEAAIYSSSVNSTYSGTITLNTIARASSITSISPSSVAMNQSISIQWKPASTSFTYKIRLDCNGYVYQTTSALKCQNQTFISPDGSSNASTQWNSPNLTFKISSVEKYLGKSIPNATSASVKCTLYTYSNSSATALVGSATKNFTITIPTSWVPTLNTFTATLDNSANSVINGWGIAVVGFSKVKFSGTASGTHNSTIKSFTLSGGVSATVNGTSLSYTASLNSAGTKSFSCVATDSRGRKSSSKSASSITVYDYYNPTISSFNVERSSSNATQMIATIDYAYASVNNRNSATATLYYRQSNTTNWTPYGTIRMNQANTLSGFEETKSYDFRVVVTDTIGNSAEATAFTSTVEVLMHWKAGGRGIAFGKICEQDGFEVAMDSRFKNPVTIDPDVMSSTPSLQVIGDIKYNTFSGNLVAKNGILQVPDSEQKVLYVCDSGIYLNGSQTCQLPESILDQPTGIVLVWSGYIPGEGEQDYWWTSTFIPKQFIAHNPGNGGLAFHMFSDLGSWFAMKYVYIRGSNQDQVVGNDHNQQTGTSNCGLKYDNRRFCLRYIVGV
;
A
#
# COMPACT_ATOMS: atom_id res chain seq x y z
N MET A 1 28.44 -43.93 19.23
CA MET A 1 27.47 -44.82 19.90
C MET A 1 28.16 -46.16 20.08
N ALA A 2 28.10 -46.77 21.27
CA ALA A 2 28.64 -48.11 21.44
C ALA A 2 27.88 -49.10 20.54
N ASP A 3 28.62 -49.98 19.87
CA ASP A 3 28.06 -50.99 18.97
C ASP A 3 27.01 -51.84 19.70
N ASN A 4 25.93 -52.24 18.99
CA ASN A 4 24.89 -53.09 19.57
C ASN A 4 25.28 -54.56 19.60
N THR A 5 26.48 -54.82 20.11
CA THR A 5 27.13 -56.11 20.10
C THR A 5 27.80 -56.38 21.43
N SER A 6 27.89 -57.66 21.79
CA SER A 6 28.72 -58.14 22.89
C SER A 6 29.67 -59.21 22.36
N THR A 7 30.92 -59.20 22.82
CA THR A 7 31.88 -60.26 22.52
C THR A 7 31.86 -61.30 23.63
N ILE A 8 31.41 -62.51 23.30
CA ILE A 8 31.43 -63.66 24.19
C ILE A 8 32.78 -64.36 24.00
N LYS A 9 33.60 -64.40 25.05
CA LYS A 9 34.79 -65.26 25.13
C LYS A 9 34.38 -66.61 25.71
N TRP A 10 34.78 -67.71 25.08
CA TRP A 10 34.39 -69.06 25.48
C TRP A 10 35.59 -70.00 25.54
N THR A 11 35.48 -71.04 26.37
CA THR A 11 36.45 -72.14 26.48
C THR A 11 35.67 -73.41 26.78
N VAL A 12 35.99 -74.49 26.09
CA VAL A 12 35.42 -75.82 26.33
C VAL A 12 36.47 -76.65 27.05
N LYS A 13 36.10 -77.22 28.20
CA LYS A 13 36.95 -78.13 28.97
C LYS A 13 36.23 -79.45 29.20
N ALA A 14 37.01 -80.52 29.34
CA ALA A 14 36.49 -81.81 29.74
C ALA A 14 36.12 -81.83 31.23
N GLU A 15 34.94 -82.35 31.53
CA GLU A 15 34.45 -82.55 32.90
C GLU A 15 34.06 -84.02 33.09
N GLY A 16 34.36 -84.59 34.26
CA GLY A 16 34.17 -86.02 34.55
C GLY A 16 34.69 -86.43 35.94
N SER A 17 34.55 -87.71 36.29
CA SER A 17 34.96 -88.28 37.59
C SER A 17 36.48 -88.18 37.81
N SER A 18 36.93 -88.05 39.06
CA SER A 18 38.34 -87.87 39.44
C SER A 18 39.18 -89.15 39.31
N GLY A 19 39.52 -89.53 38.08
CA GLY A 19 40.49 -90.59 37.78
C GLY A 19 41.56 -90.11 36.79
N THR A 20 42.71 -90.78 36.77
CA THR A 20 43.82 -90.55 35.83
C THR A 20 43.56 -91.09 34.42
N ASP A 21 42.37 -91.64 34.17
CA ASP A 21 42.01 -92.31 32.91
C ASP A 21 41.44 -91.34 31.87
N TRP A 22 41.80 -91.57 30.60
CA TRP A 22 41.32 -90.80 29.46
C TRP A 22 40.12 -91.48 28.78
N VAL A 23 39.25 -90.66 28.19
CA VAL A 23 38.16 -91.12 27.33
C VAL A 23 38.49 -90.85 25.85
N ASN A 24 38.09 -91.74 24.94
CA ASN A 24 38.25 -91.51 23.50
C ASN A 24 37.11 -90.64 22.99
N VAL A 25 37.38 -89.40 22.58
CA VAL A 25 36.35 -88.41 22.24
C VAL A 25 36.58 -87.85 20.84
N GLY A 26 35.50 -87.66 20.08
CA GLY A 26 35.54 -87.02 18.76
C GLY A 26 34.48 -87.59 17.80
N PRO A 27 33.72 -86.76 17.07
CA PRO A 27 33.85 -85.30 16.94
C PRO A 27 33.35 -84.51 18.16
N VAL A 28 33.88 -83.29 18.35
CA VAL A 28 33.40 -82.30 19.34
C VAL A 28 33.03 -81.01 18.65
N ARG A 29 31.83 -80.48 18.95
CA ARG A 29 31.32 -79.24 18.34
C ARG A 29 30.75 -78.33 19.41
N LEU A 30 31.00 -77.03 19.28
CA LEU A 30 30.34 -76.00 20.08
C LEU A 30 29.61 -75.05 19.13
N TYR A 31 28.35 -74.79 19.44
CA TYR A 31 27.53 -73.78 18.81
C TYR A 31 27.16 -72.72 19.84
N ILE A 32 27.39 -71.46 19.49
CA ILE A 32 26.93 -70.31 20.27
C ILE A 32 26.02 -69.48 19.37
N ASN A 33 24.80 -69.23 19.84
CA ASN A 33 23.74 -68.53 19.13
C ASN A 33 23.47 -69.10 17.72
N GLY A 34 23.54 -70.44 17.59
CA GLY A 34 23.38 -71.16 16.32
C GLY A 34 24.64 -71.20 15.43
N THR A 35 25.66 -70.38 15.69
CA THR A 35 26.92 -70.39 14.93
C THR A 35 27.87 -71.44 15.49
N ARG A 36 28.42 -72.31 14.64
CA ARG A 36 29.44 -73.30 15.04
C ARG A 36 30.77 -72.59 15.27
N VAL A 37 31.19 -72.48 16.52
CA VAL A 37 32.43 -71.79 16.94
C VAL A 37 33.58 -72.76 17.24
N LEU A 38 33.29 -74.05 17.47
CA LEU A 38 34.28 -75.12 17.57
C LEU A 38 33.83 -76.30 16.71
N ASN A 39 34.75 -76.87 15.92
CA ASN A 39 34.50 -78.07 15.13
C ASN A 39 35.75 -78.94 15.07
N ARG A 40 35.90 -79.85 16.01
CA ARG A 40 36.92 -80.90 15.99
C ARG A 40 36.32 -82.17 15.43
N THR A 41 36.92 -82.70 14.37
CA THR A 41 36.46 -83.91 13.67
C THR A 41 37.35 -85.13 13.95
N ASP A 42 38.53 -84.90 14.51
CA ASP A 42 39.48 -85.91 14.93
C ASP A 42 39.02 -86.65 16.20
N ARG A 43 39.50 -87.89 16.37
CA ARG A 43 39.35 -88.64 17.63
C ARG A 43 40.62 -88.52 18.45
N PHE A 44 40.48 -88.23 19.73
CA PHE A 44 41.61 -87.98 20.60
C PHE A 44 41.32 -88.43 22.03
N ARG A 45 42.41 -88.65 22.78
CA ARG A 45 42.35 -88.95 24.21
C ARG A 45 42.07 -87.66 24.98
N LEU A 46 41.06 -87.66 25.83
CA LEU A 46 40.64 -86.51 26.62
C LEU A 46 40.65 -86.87 28.11
N HIS A 47 41.43 -86.14 28.91
CA HIS A 47 41.45 -86.24 30.37
C HIS A 47 40.58 -85.16 31.00
N LYS A 48 40.16 -85.37 32.24
CA LYS A 48 39.46 -84.35 33.03
C LYS A 48 40.30 -83.07 33.11
N GLY A 49 39.69 -81.93 32.81
CA GLY A 49 40.34 -80.62 32.86
C GLY A 49 41.04 -80.20 31.56
N ASP A 50 41.22 -81.12 30.61
CA ASP A 50 41.81 -80.78 29.30
C ASP A 50 40.97 -79.73 28.58
N SER A 51 41.64 -78.71 28.05
CA SER A 51 41.02 -77.68 27.22
C SER A 51 40.87 -78.20 25.79
N ILE A 52 39.62 -78.25 25.31
CA ILE A 52 39.28 -78.76 23.97
C ILE A 52 39.41 -77.66 22.92
N GLY A 53 39.19 -76.40 23.32
CA GLY A 53 39.33 -75.22 22.49
C GLY A 53 38.81 -73.97 23.19
N SER A 54 39.24 -72.81 22.71
CA SER A 54 38.78 -71.49 23.17
C SER A 54 38.67 -70.54 22.00
N GLY A 55 37.85 -69.50 22.14
CA GLY A 55 37.70 -68.47 21.13
C GLY A 55 36.78 -67.35 21.58
N SER A 56 36.38 -66.53 20.63
CA SER A 56 35.39 -65.48 20.86
C SER A 56 34.40 -65.39 19.71
N ILE A 57 33.18 -65.00 20.01
CA ILE A 57 32.16 -64.65 19.01
C ILE A 57 31.51 -63.33 19.40
N THR A 58 31.37 -62.44 18.42
CA THR A 58 30.61 -61.19 18.60
C THR A 58 29.15 -61.45 18.22
N VAL A 59 28.24 -61.14 19.14
CA VAL A 59 26.80 -61.34 18.94
C VAL A 59 26.08 -60.00 18.96
N THR A 60 25.25 -59.77 17.95
CA THR A 60 24.39 -58.58 17.85
C THR A 60 23.15 -58.74 18.73
N HIS A 61 22.86 -57.70 19.53
CA HIS A 61 21.70 -57.61 20.40
C HIS A 61 20.43 -57.24 19.62
N ASN A 62 19.27 -57.42 20.24
CA ASN A 62 18.00 -56.91 19.74
C ASN A 62 18.01 -55.37 19.71
N SER A 63 17.02 -54.75 19.05
CA SER A 63 16.93 -53.28 18.95
C SER A 63 16.71 -52.56 20.27
N ASP A 64 16.18 -53.26 21.29
CA ASP A 64 16.06 -52.78 22.67
C ASP A 64 17.32 -53.00 23.52
N GLY A 65 18.36 -53.62 22.94
CA GLY A 65 19.61 -53.93 23.60
C GLY A 65 19.60 -55.22 24.43
N THR A 66 18.50 -55.97 24.48
CA THR A 66 18.43 -57.29 25.12
C THR A 66 19.05 -58.36 24.21
N LYS A 67 19.58 -59.44 24.78
CA LYS A 67 19.97 -60.64 24.03
C LYS A 67 20.06 -61.86 24.93
N SER A 68 19.49 -62.97 24.46
CA SER A 68 19.79 -64.30 24.97
C SER A 68 20.41 -65.12 23.85
N CYS A 69 21.46 -65.87 24.17
CA CYS A 69 22.21 -66.70 23.24
C CYS A 69 22.04 -68.17 23.60
N SER A 70 21.63 -68.99 22.64
CA SER A 70 21.66 -70.44 22.81
C SER A 70 23.11 -70.93 22.86
N VAL A 71 23.40 -71.94 23.68
CA VAL A 71 24.68 -72.64 23.71
C VAL A 71 24.37 -74.12 23.55
N LYS A 72 25.02 -74.77 22.57
CA LYS A 72 24.90 -76.20 22.34
C LYS A 72 26.28 -76.81 22.18
N ALA A 73 26.59 -77.82 22.98
CA ALA A 73 27.81 -78.62 22.84
C ALA A 73 27.44 -80.05 22.47
N GLU A 74 28.22 -80.66 21.58
CA GLU A 74 28.06 -82.02 21.11
C GLU A 74 29.41 -82.73 21.19
N ALA A 75 29.41 -83.97 21.71
CA ALA A 75 30.58 -84.83 21.72
C ALA A 75 30.16 -86.28 21.40
N ALA A 76 31.01 -86.98 20.67
CA ALA A 76 30.95 -88.44 20.58
C ALA A 76 31.99 -89.04 21.53
N ILE A 77 31.53 -89.75 22.56
CA ILE A 77 32.36 -90.38 23.59
C ILE A 77 32.32 -91.89 23.38
N TYR A 78 33.49 -92.50 23.14
CA TYR A 78 33.69 -93.90 22.73
C TYR A 78 32.99 -94.33 21.42
N SER A 79 32.12 -93.48 20.87
CA SER A 79 31.40 -93.68 19.61
C SER A 79 31.99 -92.81 18.48
N SER A 80 31.65 -93.13 17.23
CA SER A 80 31.85 -92.28 16.05
C SER A 80 30.66 -91.34 15.78
N SER A 81 29.52 -91.56 16.45
CA SER A 81 28.33 -90.71 16.39
C SER A 81 28.15 -89.92 17.69
N VAL A 82 27.67 -88.68 17.57
CA VAL A 82 27.37 -87.82 18.72
C VAL A 82 26.38 -88.55 19.64
N ASN A 83 26.81 -88.81 20.87
CA ASN A 83 26.04 -89.50 21.91
C ASN A 83 26.00 -88.73 23.23
N SER A 84 26.66 -87.58 23.30
CA SER A 84 26.59 -86.66 24.43
C SER A 84 26.32 -85.25 23.93
N THR A 85 25.30 -84.61 24.49
CA THR A 85 24.88 -83.28 24.10
C THR A 85 24.51 -82.45 25.31
N TYR A 86 24.85 -81.17 25.26
CA TYR A 86 24.40 -80.15 26.21
C TYR A 86 23.69 -79.04 25.46
N SER A 87 22.59 -78.55 26.02
CA SER A 87 21.90 -77.34 25.55
C SER A 87 21.60 -76.42 26.73
N GLY A 88 21.82 -75.13 26.51
CA GLY A 88 21.57 -74.10 27.51
C GLY A 88 21.37 -72.74 26.84
N THR A 89 21.06 -71.73 27.65
CA THR A 89 20.94 -70.33 27.20
C THR A 89 21.73 -69.44 28.15
N ILE A 90 22.45 -68.47 27.60
CA ILE A 90 23.12 -67.42 28.36
C ILE A 90 22.41 -66.11 28.04
N THR A 91 21.91 -65.40 29.05
CA THR A 91 21.41 -64.04 28.91
C THR A 91 22.57 -63.06 29.03
N LEU A 92 22.72 -62.20 28.03
CA LEU A 92 23.75 -61.17 28.02
C LEU A 92 23.27 -59.91 28.76
N ASN A 93 24.20 -59.11 29.26
CA ASN A 93 23.88 -57.80 29.84
C ASN A 93 23.13 -56.93 28.83
N THR A 94 22.03 -56.30 29.25
CA THR A 94 21.28 -55.40 28.37
C THR A 94 22.08 -54.13 28.10
N ILE A 95 22.29 -53.80 26.82
CA ILE A 95 22.97 -52.55 26.44
C ILE A 95 21.92 -51.46 26.35
N ALA A 96 22.00 -50.42 27.19
CA ALA A 96 20.99 -49.37 27.23
C ALA A 96 20.79 -48.69 25.86
N ARG A 97 19.53 -48.53 25.43
CA ARG A 97 19.13 -47.87 24.18
C ARG A 97 18.27 -46.65 24.42
N ALA A 98 18.41 -45.64 23.56
CA ALA A 98 17.57 -44.46 23.63
C ALA A 98 16.10 -44.84 23.35
N SER A 99 15.17 -44.24 24.10
CA SER A 99 13.74 -44.38 23.84
C SER A 99 13.33 -43.51 22.66
N SER A 100 12.21 -43.82 22.00
CA SER A 100 11.75 -43.11 20.80
C SER A 100 10.44 -42.35 21.04
N ILE A 101 10.29 -41.16 20.46
CA ILE A 101 9.01 -40.42 20.47
C ILE A 101 8.06 -41.08 19.46
N THR A 102 6.90 -41.55 19.91
CA THR A 102 5.91 -42.22 19.05
C THR A 102 4.97 -41.20 18.42
N SER A 103 4.41 -40.27 19.20
CA SER A 103 3.51 -39.24 18.71
C SER A 103 3.62 -37.94 19.50
N ILE A 104 3.26 -36.84 18.85
CA ILE A 104 2.98 -35.56 19.50
C ILE A 104 1.60 -35.14 18.99
N SER A 105 0.65 -34.95 19.90
CA SER A 105 -0.75 -34.69 19.55
C SER A 105 -1.37 -33.59 20.43
N PRO A 106 -1.98 -32.56 19.83
CA PRO A 106 -2.06 -32.32 18.38
C PRO A 106 -0.69 -31.92 17.79
N SER A 107 -0.51 -32.09 16.48
CA SER A 107 0.73 -31.68 15.77
C SER A 107 0.87 -30.16 15.61
N SER A 108 -0.21 -29.41 15.87
CA SER A 108 -0.27 -27.96 15.93
C SER A 108 -1.16 -27.52 17.09
N VAL A 109 -0.71 -26.54 17.88
CA VAL A 109 -1.39 -26.13 19.12
C VAL A 109 -1.18 -24.64 19.40
N ALA A 110 -2.22 -23.94 19.84
CA ALA A 110 -2.08 -22.55 20.26
C ALA A 110 -1.31 -22.45 21.58
N MET A 111 -0.56 -21.36 21.79
CA MET A 111 -0.04 -21.04 23.12
C MET A 111 -1.18 -21.10 24.14
N ASN A 112 -0.87 -21.60 25.33
CA ASN A 112 -1.80 -21.80 26.45
C ASN A 112 -2.75 -23.00 26.33
N GLN A 113 -2.61 -23.82 25.28
CA GLN A 113 -3.31 -25.09 25.16
C GLN A 113 -2.42 -26.29 25.53
N SER A 114 -3.00 -27.48 25.63
CA SER A 114 -2.25 -28.70 26.01
C SER A 114 -1.75 -29.45 24.78
N ILE A 115 -0.57 -30.07 24.91
CA ILE A 115 -0.01 -31.00 23.94
C ILE A 115 0.39 -32.30 24.63
N SER A 116 0.16 -33.43 23.99
CA SER A 116 0.57 -34.74 24.51
C SER A 116 1.77 -35.26 23.74
N ILE A 117 2.84 -35.58 24.47
CA ILE A 117 4.06 -36.20 23.94
C ILE A 117 4.06 -37.66 24.40
N GLN A 118 4.00 -38.57 23.44
CA GLN A 118 4.02 -40.01 23.67
C GLN A 118 5.36 -40.58 23.21
N TRP A 119 5.90 -41.54 23.95
CA TRP A 119 7.15 -42.21 23.60
C TRP A 119 7.09 -43.71 23.89
N LYS A 120 7.99 -44.49 23.33
CA LYS A 120 8.16 -45.91 23.65
C LYS A 120 9.43 -46.08 24.49
N PRO A 121 9.31 -46.42 25.79
CA PRO A 121 10.45 -46.73 26.65
C PRO A 121 11.23 -47.92 26.09
N ALA A 122 12.56 -47.79 26.01
CA ALA A 122 13.46 -48.92 25.74
C ALA A 122 13.69 -49.80 26.99
N SER A 123 13.51 -49.24 28.18
CA SER A 123 13.48 -49.96 29.46
C SER A 123 12.55 -49.23 30.44
N THR A 124 11.87 -49.99 31.30
CA THR A 124 11.01 -49.45 32.36
C THR A 124 11.80 -48.79 33.50
N SER A 125 13.11 -49.04 33.58
CA SER A 125 14.01 -48.45 34.59
C SER A 125 14.53 -47.05 34.20
N PHE A 126 14.32 -46.63 32.96
CA PHE A 126 14.87 -45.37 32.45
C PHE A 126 14.10 -44.15 32.93
N THR A 127 14.83 -43.03 32.97
CA THR A 127 14.27 -41.70 33.23
C THR A 127 14.50 -40.78 32.05
N TYR A 128 13.75 -39.68 31.99
CA TYR A 128 13.71 -38.79 30.84
C TYR A 128 13.79 -37.33 31.23
N LYS A 129 14.27 -36.51 30.30
CA LYS A 129 14.07 -35.06 30.30
C LYS A 129 13.58 -34.63 28.93
N ILE A 130 12.64 -33.70 28.90
CA ILE A 130 12.13 -33.11 27.65
C ILE A 130 12.74 -31.72 27.51
N ARG A 131 13.27 -31.43 26.32
CA ARG A 131 13.72 -30.10 25.91
C ARG A 131 12.88 -29.65 24.73
N LEU A 132 12.26 -28.48 24.87
CA LEU A 132 11.54 -27.78 23.82
C LEU A 132 12.40 -26.60 23.37
N ASP A 133 12.62 -26.48 22.08
CA ASP A 133 13.39 -25.41 21.48
C ASP A 133 12.59 -24.77 20.36
N CYS A 134 12.34 -23.47 20.47
CA CYS A 134 11.72 -22.67 19.43
C CYS A 134 12.55 -21.41 19.21
N ASN A 135 13.19 -21.30 18.05
CA ASN A 135 14.01 -20.13 17.67
C ASN A 135 15.06 -19.76 18.74
N GLY A 136 15.68 -20.75 19.40
CA GLY A 136 16.69 -20.52 20.44
C GLY A 136 16.14 -20.22 21.84
N TYR A 137 14.81 -20.10 21.98
CA TYR A 137 14.16 -20.08 23.29
C TYR A 137 13.94 -21.52 23.74
N VAL A 138 14.57 -21.87 24.85
CA VAL A 138 14.66 -23.25 25.32
C VAL A 138 13.93 -23.41 26.64
N TYR A 139 13.06 -24.41 26.72
CA TYR A 139 12.52 -24.93 27.96
C TYR A 139 12.99 -26.36 28.15
N GLN A 140 13.45 -26.73 29.35
CA GLN A 140 13.80 -28.10 29.68
C GLN A 140 13.24 -28.47 31.04
N THR A 141 12.68 -29.68 31.14
CA THR A 141 12.23 -30.21 32.43
C THR A 141 13.41 -30.34 33.39
N THR A 142 13.30 -29.75 34.57
CA THR A 142 14.32 -29.76 35.63
C THR A 142 14.40 -31.13 36.30
N SER A 143 13.25 -31.71 36.64
CA SER A 143 13.12 -33.02 37.26
C SER A 143 13.22 -34.18 36.26
N ALA A 144 13.76 -35.32 36.72
CA ALA A 144 13.78 -36.56 35.96
C ALA A 144 12.36 -37.14 35.86
N LEU A 145 11.89 -37.37 34.64
CA LEU A 145 10.61 -38.00 34.35
C LEU A 145 10.78 -39.52 34.39
N LYS A 146 9.85 -40.25 35.00
CA LYS A 146 9.84 -41.72 34.94
C LYS A 146 8.77 -42.20 33.96
N CYS A 147 8.87 -43.44 33.50
CA CYS A 147 7.76 -44.12 32.85
C CYS A 147 6.70 -44.49 33.91
N GLN A 148 6.00 -43.50 34.45
CA GLN A 148 4.86 -43.64 35.35
C GLN A 148 3.76 -42.65 34.94
N ASN A 149 2.50 -43.01 35.23
CA ASN A 149 1.31 -42.37 34.69
C ASN A 149 1.22 -40.85 34.97
N GLN A 150 0.59 -40.12 34.03
CA GLN A 150 0.24 -38.69 34.04
C GLN A 150 0.89 -37.85 35.15
N THR A 151 2.07 -37.30 34.86
CA THR A 151 2.56 -36.16 35.63
C THR A 151 2.03 -34.88 34.97
N PHE A 152 1.03 -34.24 35.57
CA PHE A 152 0.81 -32.82 35.32
C PHE A 152 2.02 -32.10 35.90
N ILE A 153 3.00 -31.76 35.05
CA ILE A 153 4.17 -31.01 35.50
C ILE A 153 3.86 -29.55 35.32
N SER A 154 3.45 -28.88 36.38
CA SER A 154 3.64 -27.44 36.49
C SER A 154 5.15 -27.16 36.65
N PRO A 155 5.69 -26.07 36.06
CA PRO A 155 7.12 -25.76 36.13
C PRO A 155 7.64 -25.46 37.54
N ASP A 156 6.78 -25.36 38.54
CA ASP A 156 7.13 -25.24 39.96
C ASP A 156 7.41 -26.60 40.65
N GLY A 157 7.24 -27.72 39.93
CA GLY A 157 7.49 -29.05 40.47
C GLY A 157 6.36 -29.62 41.33
N SER A 158 5.19 -28.96 41.40
CA SER A 158 4.04 -29.52 42.13
C SER A 158 3.35 -30.61 41.29
N SER A 159 3.24 -31.82 41.84
CA SER A 159 2.61 -32.97 41.18
C SER A 159 1.21 -33.22 41.74
N ASN A 160 0.16 -33.15 40.91
CA ASN A 160 -1.12 -33.76 41.23
C ASN A 160 -1.17 -35.15 40.58
N ALA A 161 -1.10 -36.19 41.40
CA ALA A 161 -1.09 -37.59 40.97
C ALA A 161 -2.51 -38.12 40.76
N SER A 162 -2.75 -38.78 39.63
CA SER A 162 -3.95 -39.59 39.37
C SER A 162 -3.53 -40.98 38.90
N THR A 163 -4.06 -42.01 39.58
CA THR A 163 -3.69 -43.42 39.42
C THR A 163 -4.54 -44.11 38.35
N GLN A 164 -3.94 -44.50 37.21
CA GLN A 164 -4.30 -45.73 36.46
C GLN A 164 -3.21 -46.10 35.44
N TRP A 165 -3.01 -47.39 35.20
CA TRP A 165 -1.80 -47.99 34.62
C TRP A 165 -1.98 -48.25 33.10
N ASN A 166 -0.85 -48.33 32.36
CA ASN A 166 -0.66 -48.95 31.02
C ASN A 166 -0.37 -48.07 29.77
N SER A 167 0.12 -46.83 29.86
CA SER A 167 0.67 -46.18 28.64
C SER A 167 1.78 -45.13 28.87
N PRO A 168 2.83 -45.10 28.02
CA PRO A 168 3.94 -44.14 28.07
C PRO A 168 3.56 -42.78 27.44
N ASN A 169 2.50 -42.17 27.96
CA ASN A 169 1.95 -40.90 27.47
C ASN A 169 2.15 -39.81 28.53
N LEU A 170 2.74 -38.67 28.15
CA LEU A 170 2.77 -37.47 28.97
C LEU A 170 1.93 -36.38 28.30
N THR A 171 0.96 -35.83 29.03
CA THR A 171 0.25 -34.63 28.60
C THR A 171 0.87 -33.41 29.28
N PHE A 172 1.29 -32.46 28.45
CA PHE A 172 1.98 -31.24 28.85
C PHE A 172 1.12 -30.02 28.51
N LYS A 173 0.83 -29.16 29.50
CA LYS A 173 0.14 -27.88 29.26
C LYS A 173 1.17 -26.81 28.82
N ILE A 174 1.01 -26.24 27.62
CA ILE A 174 1.93 -25.20 27.10
C ILE A 174 1.74 -23.88 27.85
N SER A 175 0.62 -23.66 28.56
CA SER A 175 0.33 -22.43 29.29
C SER A 175 1.41 -22.00 30.28
N SER A 176 2.20 -22.94 30.80
CA SER A 176 3.29 -22.61 31.73
C SER A 176 4.64 -22.32 31.04
N VAL A 177 4.73 -22.54 29.72
CA VAL A 177 5.89 -22.17 28.89
C VAL A 177 5.66 -20.87 28.11
N GLU A 178 4.47 -20.28 28.21
CA GLU A 178 4.09 -19.02 27.58
C GLU A 178 5.13 -17.91 27.84
N LYS A 179 5.61 -17.80 29.09
CA LYS A 179 6.62 -16.82 29.51
C LYS A 179 7.94 -16.97 28.76
N TYR A 180 8.28 -18.18 28.30
CA TYR A 180 9.54 -18.51 27.66
C TYR A 180 9.41 -18.59 26.13
N LEU A 181 8.43 -19.34 25.60
CA LEU A 181 8.25 -19.52 24.16
C LEU A 181 7.33 -18.46 23.53
N GLY A 182 6.46 -17.78 24.29
CA GLY A 182 5.62 -16.71 23.75
C GLY A 182 6.42 -15.58 23.12
N LYS A 183 7.63 -15.34 23.63
CA LYS A 183 8.58 -14.33 23.16
C LYS A 183 9.41 -14.77 21.93
N SER A 184 9.35 -16.04 21.53
CA SER A 184 10.21 -16.60 20.47
C SER A 184 9.72 -16.33 19.05
N ILE A 185 8.50 -15.79 18.90
CA ILE A 185 7.85 -15.57 17.61
C ILE A 185 7.42 -14.10 17.47
N PRO A 186 8.34 -13.12 17.45
CA PRO A 186 7.98 -11.70 17.41
C PRO A 186 7.34 -11.26 16.08
N ASN A 187 7.63 -11.95 14.97
CA ASN A 187 7.31 -11.49 13.62
C ASN A 187 6.44 -12.48 12.81
N ALA A 188 5.88 -13.51 13.46
CA ALA A 188 5.02 -14.50 12.83
C ALA A 188 3.90 -14.93 13.78
N THR A 189 2.92 -15.66 13.26
CA THR A 189 1.79 -16.20 14.04
C THR A 189 1.95 -17.67 14.38
N SER A 190 3.02 -18.32 13.93
CA SER A 190 3.35 -19.70 14.29
C SER A 190 4.84 -19.98 14.12
N ALA A 191 5.32 -21.03 14.77
CA ALA A 191 6.67 -21.54 14.59
C ALA A 191 6.73 -23.04 14.88
N SER A 192 7.75 -23.69 14.32
CA SER A 192 8.08 -25.08 14.64
C SER A 192 8.83 -25.16 15.96
N VAL A 193 8.45 -26.11 16.82
CA VAL A 193 9.13 -26.45 18.07
C VAL A 193 9.81 -27.79 17.90
N LYS A 194 11.11 -27.82 18.17
CA LYS A 194 11.88 -29.06 18.26
C LYS A 194 11.73 -29.64 19.66
N CYS A 195 11.02 -30.76 19.78
CA CYS A 195 10.92 -31.52 21.02
C CYS A 195 11.98 -32.62 21.03
N THR A 196 12.88 -32.57 22.00
CA THR A 196 13.92 -33.58 22.24
C THR A 196 13.65 -34.32 23.54
N LEU A 197 13.51 -35.65 23.45
CA LEU A 197 13.41 -36.57 24.58
C LEU A 197 14.79 -37.14 24.88
N TYR A 198 15.40 -36.77 25.99
CA TYR A 198 16.63 -37.37 26.50
C TYR A 198 16.29 -38.61 27.33
N THR A 199 16.98 -39.72 27.09
CA THR A 199 16.84 -40.99 27.83
C THR A 199 18.06 -41.20 28.72
N TYR A 200 17.83 -41.49 30.00
CA TYR A 200 18.88 -41.75 30.99
C TYR A 200 18.69 -43.13 31.60
N SER A 201 19.80 -43.82 31.86
CA SER A 201 19.81 -45.18 32.41
C SER A 201 19.67 -45.24 33.93
N ASN A 202 19.68 -44.08 34.61
CA ASN A 202 19.61 -43.99 36.07
C ASN A 202 18.49 -43.06 36.55
N SER A 203 18.09 -43.24 37.81
CA SER A 203 16.99 -42.49 38.45
C SER A 203 17.27 -40.99 38.58
N SER A 204 18.54 -40.58 38.71
CA SER A 204 18.96 -39.18 38.85
C SER A 204 19.06 -38.42 37.53
N ALA A 205 18.80 -39.06 36.38
CA ALA A 205 18.93 -38.47 35.05
C ALA A 205 20.30 -37.82 34.78
N THR A 206 21.38 -38.53 35.09
CA THR A 206 22.77 -38.09 34.85
C THR A 206 23.54 -38.99 33.89
N ALA A 207 23.18 -40.28 33.75
CA ALA A 207 23.79 -41.20 32.81
C ALA A 207 23.04 -41.22 31.47
N LEU A 208 23.43 -40.34 30.53
CA LEU A 208 22.75 -40.18 29.24
C LEU A 208 22.98 -41.39 28.33
N VAL A 209 21.88 -42.00 27.87
CA VAL A 209 21.88 -43.11 26.91
C VAL A 209 21.77 -42.60 25.47
N GLY A 210 20.99 -41.54 25.26
CA GLY A 210 20.79 -40.90 23.96
C GLY A 210 19.51 -40.07 23.93
N SER A 211 19.10 -39.63 22.74
CA SER A 211 17.92 -38.78 22.58
C SER A 211 17.13 -39.07 21.31
N ALA A 212 15.82 -38.86 21.36
CA ALA A 212 14.95 -38.82 20.18
C ALA A 212 14.38 -37.42 19.98
N THR A 213 14.07 -37.04 18.74
CA THR A 213 13.49 -35.72 18.42
C THR A 213 12.27 -35.87 17.52
N LYS A 214 11.27 -35.01 17.75
CA LYS A 214 10.10 -34.84 16.88
C LYS A 214 9.67 -33.38 16.93
N ASN A 215 9.16 -32.85 15.83
CA ASN A 215 8.71 -31.47 15.75
C ASN A 215 7.19 -31.38 15.86
N PHE A 216 6.70 -30.24 16.36
CA PHE A 216 5.29 -29.84 16.30
C PHE A 216 5.21 -28.32 16.13
N THR A 217 4.03 -27.80 15.79
CA THR A 217 3.83 -26.37 15.57
C THR A 217 3.15 -25.72 16.77
N ILE A 218 3.64 -24.55 17.18
CA ILE A 218 2.93 -23.66 18.10
C ILE A 218 2.37 -22.46 17.34
N THR A 219 1.17 -22.02 17.69
CA THR A 219 0.53 -20.82 17.11
C THR A 219 0.31 -19.75 18.18
N ILE A 220 0.46 -18.48 17.79
CA ILE A 220 0.20 -17.32 18.65
C ILE A 220 -1.32 -17.09 18.69
N PRO A 221 -1.94 -17.09 19.89
CA PRO A 221 -3.37 -16.84 20.05
C PRO A 221 -3.81 -15.55 19.36
N THR A 222 -5.02 -15.54 18.82
CA THR A 222 -5.60 -14.36 18.16
C THR A 222 -5.85 -13.21 19.13
N SER A 223 -6.03 -13.51 20.42
CA SER A 223 -6.19 -12.54 21.50
C SER A 223 -4.91 -11.83 21.90
N TRP A 224 -3.73 -12.30 21.47
CA TRP A 224 -2.46 -11.62 21.71
C TRP A 224 -2.28 -10.49 20.69
N VAL A 225 -3.00 -9.40 20.95
CA VAL A 225 -3.01 -8.19 20.15
C VAL A 225 -2.14 -7.10 20.80
N PRO A 226 -1.66 -6.11 20.03
CA PRO A 226 -1.04 -4.93 20.61
C PRO A 226 -2.06 -4.08 21.39
N THR A 227 -1.55 -3.21 22.27
CA THR A 227 -2.35 -2.22 23.01
C THR A 227 -2.08 -0.82 22.48
N LEU A 228 -3.13 -0.07 22.15
CA LEU A 228 -3.05 1.35 21.80
C LEU A 228 -3.17 2.21 23.07
N ASN A 229 -2.03 2.69 23.57
CA ASN A 229 -1.92 3.39 24.86
C ASN A 229 -2.52 4.79 24.79
N THR A 230 -2.09 5.59 23.81
CA THR A 230 -2.55 6.97 23.61
C THR A 230 -2.94 7.20 22.16
N PHE A 231 -3.96 8.03 21.97
CA PHE A 231 -4.36 8.54 20.66
C PHE A 231 -5.02 9.90 20.85
N THR A 232 -4.48 10.93 20.21
CA THR A 232 -4.97 12.31 20.27
C THR A 232 -5.06 12.89 18.87
N ALA A 233 -6.07 13.72 18.65
CA ALA A 233 -6.22 14.54 17.46
C ALA A 233 -6.32 16.01 17.90
N THR A 234 -5.43 16.86 17.43
CA THR A 234 -5.38 18.28 17.80
C THR A 234 -5.44 19.15 16.55
N LEU A 235 -6.22 20.21 16.60
CA LEU A 235 -6.28 21.22 15.54
C LEU A 235 -4.91 21.88 15.35
N ASP A 236 -4.51 22.06 14.10
CA ASP A 236 -3.29 22.76 13.70
C ASP A 236 -3.64 23.84 12.67
N ASN A 237 -3.61 25.10 13.12
CA ASN A 237 -3.86 26.29 12.32
C ASN A 237 -2.60 27.13 12.14
N SER A 238 -1.41 26.62 12.48
CA SER A 238 -0.18 27.45 12.58
C SER A 238 0.25 28.10 11.26
N ALA A 239 -0.28 27.64 10.13
CA ALA A 239 0.03 28.17 8.80
C ALA A 239 -0.69 29.49 8.47
N ASN A 240 -1.77 29.84 9.17
CA ASN A 240 -2.51 31.09 8.93
C ASN A 240 -2.84 31.77 10.26
N SER A 241 -2.29 32.96 10.50
CA SER A 241 -2.41 33.69 11.76
C SER A 241 -3.85 34.10 12.09
N VAL A 242 -4.67 34.43 11.08
CA VAL A 242 -6.08 34.78 11.25
C VAL A 242 -6.88 33.56 11.73
N ILE A 243 -6.75 32.44 11.01
CA ILE A 243 -7.42 31.17 11.36
C ILE A 243 -6.92 30.64 12.71
N ASN A 244 -5.63 30.80 13.01
CA ASN A 244 -5.07 30.46 14.32
C ASN A 244 -5.67 31.31 15.44
N GLY A 245 -5.84 32.62 15.22
CA GLY A 245 -6.50 33.52 16.16
C GLY A 245 -7.98 33.20 16.39
N TRP A 246 -8.66 32.59 15.41
CA TRP A 246 -10.04 32.15 15.58
C TRP A 246 -10.17 30.88 16.45
N GLY A 247 -9.16 30.01 16.44
CA GLY A 247 -9.16 28.76 17.22
C GLY A 247 -10.19 27.72 16.77
N ILE A 248 -10.67 27.82 15.53
CA ILE A 248 -11.65 26.91 14.91
C ILE A 248 -11.07 26.29 13.64
N ALA A 249 -11.64 25.16 13.20
CA ALA A 249 -11.23 24.52 11.95
C ALA A 249 -12.00 25.10 10.76
N VAL A 250 -11.29 25.42 9.68
CA VAL A 250 -11.85 26.01 8.45
C VAL A 250 -11.38 25.21 7.24
N VAL A 251 -12.31 24.89 6.34
CA VAL A 251 -12.04 24.15 5.10
C VAL A 251 -10.90 24.80 4.31
N GLY A 252 -9.92 23.99 3.89
CA GLY A 252 -8.81 24.43 3.05
C GLY A 252 -7.68 25.15 3.78
N PHE A 253 -7.88 25.59 5.03
CA PHE A 253 -6.84 26.25 5.83
C PHE A 253 -6.34 25.40 6.99
N SER A 254 -7.25 24.70 7.67
CA SER A 254 -6.92 23.97 8.90
C SER A 254 -6.38 22.57 8.64
N LYS A 255 -5.50 22.13 9.54
CA LYS A 255 -4.99 20.75 9.58
C LYS A 255 -5.34 20.10 10.92
N VAL A 256 -5.25 18.78 10.97
CA VAL A 256 -5.33 18.00 12.21
C VAL A 256 -4.04 17.22 12.39
N LYS A 257 -3.45 17.33 13.59
CA LYS A 257 -2.26 16.59 14.01
C LYS A 257 -2.67 15.43 14.90
N PHE A 258 -2.31 14.23 14.48
CA PHE A 258 -2.49 12.99 15.22
C PHE A 258 -1.21 12.60 15.93
N SER A 259 -1.34 12.23 17.20
CA SER A 259 -0.26 11.63 17.98
C SER A 259 -0.76 10.41 18.74
N GLY A 260 0.11 9.42 18.94
CA GLY A 260 -0.25 8.22 19.67
C GLY A 260 0.91 7.27 19.89
N THR A 261 0.76 6.42 20.89
CA THR A 261 1.73 5.38 21.23
C THR A 261 1.01 4.06 21.42
N ALA A 262 1.69 2.97 21.05
CA ALA A 262 1.19 1.62 21.23
C ALA A 262 2.31 0.69 21.67
N SER A 263 1.95 -0.44 22.27
CA SER A 263 2.88 -1.45 22.74
C SER A 263 2.46 -2.82 22.21
N GLY A 264 3.43 -3.56 21.65
CA GLY A 264 3.21 -4.96 21.30
C GLY A 264 3.24 -5.85 22.54
N THR A 265 2.87 -7.12 22.35
CA THR A 265 2.75 -8.11 23.43
C THR A 265 3.65 -9.31 23.09
N HIS A 266 4.33 -9.88 24.08
CA HIS A 266 5.26 -11.01 23.92
C HIS A 266 6.32 -10.76 22.83
N ASN A 267 7.04 -9.64 22.91
CA ASN A 267 8.09 -9.20 21.96
C ASN A 267 7.63 -8.85 20.54
N SER A 268 6.32 -8.81 20.22
CA SER A 268 5.92 -8.12 18.99
C SER A 268 6.22 -6.62 19.09
N THR A 269 6.51 -6.00 17.95
CA THR A 269 6.76 -4.56 17.83
C THR A 269 5.64 -3.91 17.03
N ILE A 270 5.35 -2.64 17.27
CA ILE A 270 4.36 -1.92 16.46
C ILE A 270 4.93 -1.65 15.07
N LYS A 271 4.11 -1.90 14.04
CA LYS A 271 4.48 -1.71 12.63
C LYS A 271 3.77 -0.51 12.02
N SER A 272 2.51 -0.29 12.35
CA SER A 272 1.73 0.81 11.78
C SER A 272 0.51 1.19 12.62
N PHE A 273 -0.07 2.34 12.28
CA PHE A 273 -1.32 2.87 12.81
C PHE A 273 -2.29 3.13 11.65
N THR A 274 -3.51 2.65 11.76
CA THR A 274 -4.57 2.92 10.79
C THR A 274 -5.54 3.91 11.39
N LEU A 275 -5.66 5.08 10.75
CA LEU A 275 -6.61 6.14 11.07
C LEU A 275 -7.91 5.93 10.29
N SER A 276 -9.05 6.26 10.89
CA SER A 276 -10.37 6.18 10.26
C SER A 276 -11.30 7.27 10.79
N GLY A 277 -12.30 7.64 9.98
CA GLY A 277 -13.26 8.70 10.28
C GLY A 277 -13.08 9.90 9.34
N GLY A 278 -12.91 11.09 9.89
CA GLY A 278 -12.67 12.32 9.11
C GLY A 278 -11.33 12.33 8.35
N VAL A 279 -10.40 11.44 8.70
CA VAL A 279 -9.16 11.19 7.97
C VAL A 279 -8.93 9.67 7.92
N SER A 280 -8.62 9.16 6.72
CA SER A 280 -8.30 7.74 6.49
C SER A 280 -6.87 7.63 5.97
N ALA A 281 -5.99 7.03 6.77
CA ALA A 281 -4.59 6.88 6.43
C ALA A 281 -3.97 5.68 7.17
N THR A 282 -2.92 5.10 6.61
CA THR A 282 -2.06 4.14 7.32
C THR A 282 -0.67 4.74 7.47
N VAL A 283 -0.23 4.88 8.72
CA VAL A 283 1.05 5.49 9.09
C VAL A 283 1.97 4.37 9.57
N ASN A 284 3.03 4.10 8.81
CA ASN A 284 4.04 3.11 9.19
C ASN A 284 4.98 3.70 10.24
N GLY A 285 5.33 2.91 11.26
CA GLY A 285 6.20 3.32 12.34
C GLY A 285 5.80 2.72 13.68
N THR A 286 6.68 2.89 14.67
CA THR A 286 6.51 2.41 16.04
C THR A 286 5.71 3.39 16.92
N SER A 287 5.58 4.64 16.50
CA SER A 287 4.76 5.70 17.12
C SER A 287 3.97 6.47 16.05
N LEU A 288 2.83 7.04 16.43
CA LEU A 288 2.01 7.83 15.53
C LEU A 288 2.38 9.31 15.64
N SER A 289 2.75 9.90 14.51
CA SER A 289 2.87 11.34 14.28
C SER A 289 2.48 11.63 12.83
N TYR A 290 1.29 12.20 12.62
CA TYR A 290 0.76 12.42 11.28
C TYR A 290 -0.11 13.67 11.24
N THR A 291 0.03 14.48 10.19
CA THR A 291 -0.76 15.70 10.01
C THR A 291 -1.50 15.62 8.68
N ALA A 292 -2.80 15.94 8.68
CA ALA A 292 -3.65 15.93 7.49
C ALA A 292 -4.46 17.21 7.36
N SER A 293 -4.72 17.65 6.12
CA SER A 293 -5.59 18.80 5.83
C SER A 293 -7.07 18.46 6.00
N LEU A 294 -7.87 19.45 6.42
CA LEU A 294 -9.31 19.34 6.56
C LEU A 294 -9.99 20.06 5.37
N ASN A 295 -10.43 19.28 4.38
CA ASN A 295 -10.92 19.80 3.10
C ASN A 295 -12.44 19.72 2.93
N SER A 296 -13.19 19.40 3.97
CA SER A 296 -14.66 19.38 3.92
C SER A 296 -15.26 19.76 5.26
N ALA A 297 -16.38 20.47 5.20
CA ALA A 297 -17.10 20.95 6.37
C ALA A 297 -17.74 19.81 7.18
N GLY A 298 -18.22 20.16 8.37
CA GLY A 298 -18.93 19.27 9.30
C GLY A 298 -18.05 18.73 10.43
N THR A 299 -18.69 18.01 11.34
CA THR A 299 -18.02 17.41 12.50
C THR A 299 -17.28 16.14 12.12
N LYS A 300 -15.95 16.17 12.27
CA LYS A 300 -15.05 15.06 11.96
C LYS A 300 -14.73 14.28 13.23
N SER A 301 -15.10 13.00 13.27
CA SER A 301 -14.69 12.06 14.30
C SER A 301 -13.44 11.31 13.86
N PHE A 302 -12.62 10.86 14.82
CA PHE A 302 -11.37 10.17 14.52
C PHE A 302 -11.21 8.94 15.40
N SER A 303 -10.75 7.85 14.79
CA SER A 303 -10.40 6.62 15.47
C SER A 303 -9.11 6.04 14.93
N CYS A 304 -8.42 5.26 15.76
CA CYS A 304 -7.14 4.65 15.41
C CYS A 304 -7.03 3.21 15.92
N VAL A 305 -6.36 2.38 15.13
CA VAL A 305 -5.96 1.01 15.48
C VAL A 305 -4.47 0.84 15.23
N ALA A 306 -3.73 0.29 16.19
CA ALA A 306 -2.33 -0.08 16.01
C ALA A 306 -2.22 -1.51 15.47
N THR A 307 -1.27 -1.73 14.55
CA THR A 307 -0.94 -3.05 13.99
C THR A 307 0.48 -3.43 14.37
N ASP A 308 0.69 -4.65 14.85
CA ASP A 308 2.03 -5.15 15.23
C ASP A 308 2.76 -5.89 14.10
N SER A 309 3.98 -6.32 14.38
CA SER A 309 4.88 -7.08 13.49
C SER A 309 4.32 -8.44 13.05
N ARG A 310 3.30 -8.96 13.74
CA ARG A 310 2.57 -10.19 13.38
C ARG A 310 1.30 -9.92 12.59
N GLY A 311 0.98 -8.64 12.32
CA GLY A 311 -0.27 -8.23 11.68
C GLY A 311 -1.50 -8.24 12.60
N ARG A 312 -1.31 -8.33 13.93
CA ARG A 312 -2.40 -8.28 14.90
C ARG A 312 -2.79 -6.83 15.16
N LYS A 313 -4.08 -6.59 15.37
CA LYS A 313 -4.67 -5.26 15.52
C LYS A 313 -5.17 -5.04 16.94
N SER A 314 -4.87 -3.86 17.50
CA SER A 314 -5.43 -3.44 18.79
C SER A 314 -6.94 -3.19 18.70
N SER A 315 -7.59 -3.07 19.85
CA SER A 315 -8.89 -2.38 19.92
C SER A 315 -8.77 -0.95 19.40
N SER A 316 -9.85 -0.43 18.83
CA SER A 316 -9.91 0.95 18.35
C SER A 316 -9.99 1.93 19.51
N LYS A 317 -9.30 3.08 19.41
CA LYS A 317 -9.43 4.22 20.33
C LYS A 317 -9.86 5.45 19.54
N SER A 318 -10.79 6.21 20.10
CA SER A 318 -11.29 7.46 19.50
C SER A 318 -10.61 8.67 20.12
N ALA A 319 -10.48 9.73 19.33
CA ALA A 319 -10.08 11.06 19.80
C ALA A 319 -11.27 12.03 19.75
N SER A 320 -11.11 13.21 20.35
CA SER A 320 -12.10 14.29 20.28
C SER A 320 -12.40 14.66 18.83
N SER A 321 -13.68 14.92 18.54
CA SER A 321 -14.10 15.39 17.22
C SER A 321 -13.71 16.85 16.99
N ILE A 322 -13.52 17.23 15.73
CA ILE A 322 -13.26 18.62 15.31
C ILE A 322 -14.38 19.04 14.36
N THR A 323 -15.06 20.15 14.66
CA THR A 323 -16.04 20.75 13.75
C THR A 323 -15.35 21.68 12.77
N VAL A 324 -15.48 21.39 11.48
CA VAL A 324 -14.88 22.15 10.39
C VAL A 324 -15.95 23.03 9.76
N TYR A 325 -15.72 24.33 9.74
CA TYR A 325 -16.60 25.31 9.11
C TYR A 325 -16.26 25.48 7.64
N ASP A 326 -17.30 25.60 6.84
CA ASP A 326 -17.16 25.80 5.40
C ASP A 326 -16.57 27.17 5.06
N TYR A 327 -15.92 27.26 3.92
CA TYR A 327 -15.31 28.49 3.43
C TYR A 327 -15.35 28.58 1.91
N TYR A 328 -15.68 29.77 1.41
CA TYR A 328 -15.58 30.16 0.02
C TYR A 328 -15.13 31.63 -0.06
N ASN A 329 -14.39 31.96 -1.12
CA ASN A 329 -13.90 33.32 -1.34
C ASN A 329 -15.06 34.32 -1.55
N PRO A 330 -14.85 35.61 -1.26
CA PRO A 330 -15.85 36.63 -1.58
C PRO A 330 -16.29 36.57 -3.05
N THR A 331 -17.55 36.90 -3.31
CA THR A 331 -18.10 37.01 -4.66
C THR A 331 -18.93 38.28 -4.77
N ILE A 332 -18.91 38.93 -5.94
CA ILE A 332 -19.73 40.12 -6.21
C ILE A 332 -20.78 39.73 -7.23
N SER A 333 -22.05 39.79 -6.86
CA SER A 333 -23.19 39.44 -7.73
C SER A 333 -23.64 40.65 -8.56
N SER A 334 -23.49 41.86 -8.02
CA SER A 334 -23.78 43.09 -8.75
C SER A 334 -22.96 44.26 -8.22
N PHE A 335 -22.55 45.15 -9.12
CA PHE A 335 -21.95 46.43 -8.80
C PHE A 335 -22.38 47.45 -9.86
N ASN A 336 -23.10 48.49 -9.44
CA ASN A 336 -23.57 49.56 -10.31
C ASN A 336 -23.23 50.92 -9.72
N VAL A 337 -22.92 51.87 -10.59
CA VAL A 337 -22.70 53.26 -10.21
C VAL A 337 -23.40 54.16 -11.22
N GLU A 338 -24.26 55.03 -10.74
CA GLU A 338 -25.05 55.96 -11.56
C GLU A 338 -24.98 57.38 -10.99
N ARG A 339 -25.21 58.39 -11.84
CA ARG A 339 -25.34 59.77 -11.35
C ARG A 339 -26.61 59.91 -10.53
N SER A 340 -26.54 60.69 -9.46
CA SER A 340 -27.72 61.03 -8.68
C SER A 340 -28.65 61.90 -9.51
N SER A 341 -29.93 61.52 -9.58
CA SER A 341 -30.99 62.29 -10.25
C SER A 341 -31.26 63.65 -9.61
N SER A 342 -30.88 63.83 -8.34
CA SER A 342 -31.06 65.09 -7.60
C SER A 342 -29.85 66.01 -7.65
N ASN A 343 -28.66 65.48 -7.97
CA ASN A 343 -27.42 66.25 -8.03
C ASN A 343 -26.40 65.56 -8.94
N ALA A 344 -26.17 66.13 -10.13
CA ALA A 344 -25.27 65.55 -11.13
C ALA A 344 -23.80 65.48 -10.67
N THR A 345 -23.40 66.19 -9.60
CA THR A 345 -22.04 66.10 -9.03
C THR A 345 -21.86 64.94 -8.02
N GLN A 346 -22.94 64.18 -7.78
CA GLN A 346 -22.96 63.02 -6.92
C GLN A 346 -23.21 61.73 -7.71
N MET A 347 -22.64 60.64 -7.21
CA MET A 347 -22.82 59.29 -7.75
C MET A 347 -23.49 58.42 -6.69
N ILE A 348 -24.29 57.44 -7.11
CA ILE A 348 -24.91 56.44 -6.25
C ILE A 348 -24.31 55.09 -6.62
N ALA A 349 -23.53 54.52 -5.70
CA ALA A 349 -22.97 53.19 -5.85
C ALA A 349 -23.80 52.16 -5.07
N THR A 350 -24.23 51.10 -5.76
CA THR A 350 -24.91 49.94 -5.18
C THR A 350 -24.09 48.69 -5.43
N ILE A 351 -23.98 47.85 -4.40
CA ILE A 351 -23.22 46.61 -4.46
C ILE A 351 -23.94 45.51 -3.70
N ASP A 352 -23.91 44.31 -4.27
CA ASP A 352 -24.31 43.06 -3.64
C ASP A 352 -23.15 42.05 -3.75
N TYR A 353 -22.78 41.45 -2.61
CA TYR A 353 -21.66 40.51 -2.51
C TYR A 353 -21.88 39.48 -1.41
N ALA A 354 -21.31 38.29 -1.57
CA ALA A 354 -21.37 37.21 -0.57
C ALA A 354 -19.97 36.85 -0.07
N TYR A 355 -19.89 36.30 1.14
CA TYR A 355 -18.68 35.77 1.73
C TYR A 355 -19.03 34.69 2.76
N ALA A 356 -18.12 33.73 2.99
CA ALA A 356 -18.32 32.72 4.03
C ALA A 356 -18.20 33.36 5.42
N SER A 357 -19.23 33.23 6.27
CA SER A 357 -19.23 33.82 7.63
C SER A 357 -18.32 33.10 8.63
N VAL A 358 -18.03 31.81 8.38
CA VAL A 358 -17.17 30.95 9.21
C VAL A 358 -17.49 31.07 10.71
N ASN A 359 -18.69 30.67 11.11
CA ASN A 359 -19.19 30.80 12.49
C ASN A 359 -19.14 32.24 13.03
N ASN A 360 -19.46 33.21 12.18
CA ASN A 360 -19.41 34.65 12.48
C ASN A 360 -18.02 35.18 12.86
N ARG A 361 -16.93 34.49 12.47
CA ARG A 361 -15.56 34.95 12.67
C ARG A 361 -14.99 35.68 11.47
N ASN A 362 -15.49 35.37 10.27
CA ASN A 362 -15.11 36.06 9.06
C ASN A 362 -16.06 37.24 8.79
N SER A 363 -15.50 38.30 8.23
CA SER A 363 -16.21 39.50 7.77
C SER A 363 -15.54 40.01 6.49
N ALA A 364 -16.29 40.75 5.67
CA ALA A 364 -15.76 41.34 4.44
C ALA A 364 -15.98 42.85 4.40
N THR A 365 -15.03 43.55 3.78
CA THR A 365 -15.04 45.01 3.60
C THR A 365 -14.98 45.32 2.11
N ALA A 366 -15.94 46.11 1.61
CA ALA A 366 -15.96 46.61 0.23
C ALA A 366 -15.27 47.97 0.17
N THR A 367 -14.12 48.04 -0.50
CA THR A 367 -13.36 49.28 -0.70
C THR A 367 -13.54 49.77 -2.13
N LEU A 368 -14.07 50.98 -2.27
CA LEU A 368 -14.33 51.63 -3.55
C LEU A 368 -13.15 52.49 -3.98
N TYR A 369 -12.81 52.38 -5.26
CA TYR A 369 -11.85 53.18 -5.98
C TYR A 369 -12.53 53.81 -7.20
N TYR A 370 -12.03 54.96 -7.63
CA TYR A 370 -12.50 55.64 -8.83
C TYR A 370 -11.33 56.26 -9.59
N ARG A 371 -11.56 56.55 -10.87
CA ARG A 371 -10.68 57.37 -11.69
C ARG A 371 -11.50 58.05 -12.78
N GLN A 372 -11.03 59.17 -13.30
CA GLN A 372 -11.60 59.73 -14.52
C GLN A 372 -11.27 58.78 -15.69
N SER A 373 -12.21 58.47 -16.58
CA SER A 373 -12.06 57.36 -17.55
C SER A 373 -10.89 57.50 -18.52
N ASN A 374 -10.37 58.71 -18.73
CA ASN A 374 -9.17 58.97 -19.55
C ASN A 374 -7.85 58.98 -18.75
N THR A 375 -7.87 58.49 -17.51
CA THR A 375 -6.69 58.42 -16.63
C THR A 375 -6.40 56.98 -16.24
N THR A 376 -5.16 56.69 -15.84
CA THR A 376 -4.72 55.33 -15.51
C THR A 376 -4.81 55.03 -14.02
N ASN A 377 -4.58 56.02 -13.16
CA ASN A 377 -4.41 55.84 -11.72
C ASN A 377 -5.75 55.79 -10.98
N TRP A 378 -5.92 54.77 -10.14
CA TRP A 378 -7.08 54.62 -9.24
C TRP A 378 -6.89 55.42 -7.95
N THR A 379 -7.91 56.19 -7.57
CA THR A 379 -7.98 56.93 -6.31
C THR A 379 -8.91 56.20 -5.34
N PRO A 380 -8.50 55.94 -4.08
CA PRO A 380 -9.40 55.36 -3.08
C PRO A 380 -10.49 56.36 -2.70
N TYR A 381 -11.76 55.95 -2.78
CA TYR A 381 -12.88 56.72 -2.26
C TYR A 381 -13.13 56.42 -0.77
N GLY A 382 -13.16 55.13 -0.42
CA GLY A 382 -13.45 54.66 0.94
C GLY A 382 -14.25 53.37 0.94
N THR A 383 -14.80 52.99 2.11
CA THR A 383 -15.61 51.79 2.25
C THR A 383 -17.07 52.06 1.91
N ILE A 384 -17.71 51.15 1.17
CA ILE A 384 -19.14 51.21 0.84
C ILE A 384 -19.91 50.04 1.46
N ARG A 385 -21.22 50.24 1.69
CA ARG A 385 -22.08 49.26 2.35
C ARG A 385 -22.88 48.45 1.32
N MET A 386 -23.00 47.16 1.60
CA MET A 386 -23.84 46.23 0.84
C MET A 386 -25.32 46.61 0.95
N ASN A 387 -26.09 46.38 -0.13
CA ASN A 387 -27.54 46.56 -0.17
C ASN A 387 -28.02 47.96 0.27
N GLN A 388 -27.18 48.97 0.08
CA GLN A 388 -27.48 50.37 0.37
C GLN A 388 -27.06 51.25 -0.80
N ALA A 389 -27.78 52.36 -1.00
CA ALA A 389 -27.36 53.43 -1.90
C ALA A 389 -26.22 54.21 -1.23
N ASN A 390 -25.00 54.08 -1.76
CA ASN A 390 -23.84 54.81 -1.25
C ASN A 390 -23.68 56.09 -2.06
N THR A 391 -24.02 57.24 -1.46
CA THR A 391 -23.85 58.55 -2.10
C THR A 391 -22.40 58.99 -2.06
N LEU A 392 -21.79 59.14 -3.22
CA LEU A 392 -20.44 59.61 -3.43
C LEU A 392 -20.49 61.08 -3.88
N SER A 393 -19.58 61.91 -3.39
CA SER A 393 -19.49 63.34 -3.71
C SER A 393 -18.14 63.71 -4.33
N GLY A 394 -18.10 64.81 -5.08
CA GLY A 394 -16.87 65.37 -5.65
C GLY A 394 -16.60 64.95 -7.10
N PHE A 395 -17.63 64.63 -7.87
CA PHE A 395 -17.51 64.22 -9.27
C PHE A 395 -17.97 65.35 -10.18
N GLU A 396 -17.20 65.64 -11.23
CA GLU A 396 -17.57 66.65 -12.22
C GLU A 396 -18.69 66.12 -13.11
N GLU A 397 -19.65 66.98 -13.46
CA GLU A 397 -20.75 66.63 -14.36
C GLU A 397 -20.28 66.47 -15.81
N THR A 398 -19.17 67.12 -16.18
CA THR A 398 -18.62 67.11 -17.55
C THR A 398 -17.61 66.00 -17.82
N LYS A 399 -17.37 65.11 -16.84
CA LYS A 399 -16.36 64.05 -16.90
C LYS A 399 -16.96 62.67 -16.67
N SER A 400 -16.52 61.69 -17.43
CA SER A 400 -16.83 60.27 -17.19
C SER A 400 -15.86 59.65 -16.19
N TYR A 401 -16.35 58.69 -15.41
CA TYR A 401 -15.59 58.01 -14.37
C TYR A 401 -15.71 56.50 -14.47
N ASP A 402 -14.58 55.81 -14.26
CA ASP A 402 -14.54 54.38 -13.99
C ASP A 402 -14.50 54.18 -12.47
N PHE A 403 -15.22 53.17 -12.01
CA PHE A 403 -15.27 52.74 -10.63
C PHE A 403 -14.79 51.30 -10.53
N ARG A 404 -14.10 50.99 -9.45
CA ARG A 404 -13.66 49.64 -9.10
C ARG A 404 -13.93 49.41 -7.63
N VAL A 405 -14.62 48.32 -7.31
CA VAL A 405 -14.78 47.88 -5.93
C VAL A 405 -14.00 46.60 -5.69
N VAL A 406 -13.29 46.54 -4.58
CA VAL A 406 -12.58 45.35 -4.10
C VAL A 406 -13.21 44.94 -2.77
N VAL A 407 -13.82 43.76 -2.74
CA VAL A 407 -14.40 43.17 -1.52
C VAL A 407 -13.38 42.19 -0.96
N THR A 408 -12.77 42.50 0.18
CA THR A 408 -11.74 41.68 0.84
C THR A 408 -12.26 41.14 2.17
N ASP A 409 -12.08 39.85 2.42
CA ASP A 409 -12.44 39.23 3.69
C ASP A 409 -11.33 39.33 4.74
N THR A 410 -11.63 38.88 5.96
CA THR A 410 -10.70 38.95 7.10
C THR A 410 -9.48 38.05 6.92
N ILE A 411 -9.60 37.01 6.08
CA ILE A 411 -8.51 36.09 5.75
C ILE A 411 -7.57 36.71 4.69
N GLY A 412 -8.05 37.67 3.91
CA GLY A 412 -7.30 38.43 2.91
C GLY A 412 -7.62 38.05 1.46
N ASN A 413 -8.62 37.21 1.23
CA ASN A 413 -9.08 36.87 -0.12
C ASN A 413 -10.05 37.93 -0.62
N SER A 414 -10.06 38.18 -1.93
CA SER A 414 -10.85 39.28 -2.50
C SER A 414 -11.54 38.94 -3.82
N ALA A 415 -12.64 39.65 -4.08
CA ALA A 415 -13.27 39.77 -5.39
C ALA A 415 -13.27 41.23 -5.86
N GLU A 416 -13.29 41.43 -7.17
CA GLU A 416 -13.27 42.74 -7.80
C GLU A 416 -14.40 42.87 -8.83
N ALA A 417 -14.99 44.06 -8.93
CA ALA A 417 -15.92 44.44 -9.98
C ALA A 417 -15.70 45.90 -10.41
N THR A 418 -16.03 46.21 -11.66
CA THR A 418 -15.92 47.57 -12.21
C THR A 418 -17.25 48.08 -12.72
N ALA A 419 -17.45 49.39 -12.66
CA ALA A 419 -18.61 50.08 -13.23
C ALA A 419 -18.15 51.35 -13.96
N PHE A 420 -18.91 51.78 -14.95
CA PHE A 420 -18.67 53.00 -15.71
C PHE A 420 -19.85 53.94 -15.55
N THR A 421 -19.57 55.22 -15.35
CA THR A 421 -20.59 56.26 -15.35
C THR A 421 -20.17 57.40 -16.27
N SER A 422 -21.03 57.72 -17.25
CA SER A 422 -20.80 58.80 -18.21
C SER A 422 -20.89 60.19 -17.56
N THR A 423 -20.69 61.23 -18.36
CA THR A 423 -21.04 62.62 -18.02
C THR A 423 -22.54 62.75 -17.70
N VAL A 424 -22.99 63.94 -17.28
CA VAL A 424 -24.42 64.27 -17.25
C VAL A 424 -25.05 64.08 -18.63
N GLU A 425 -26.32 63.66 -18.64
CA GLU A 425 -27.12 63.50 -19.85
C GLU A 425 -27.54 64.88 -20.38
N VAL A 426 -27.24 65.14 -21.66
CA VAL A 426 -27.78 66.27 -22.42
C VAL A 426 -28.19 65.77 -23.80
N LEU A 427 -29.21 66.37 -24.41
CA LEU A 427 -29.68 65.93 -25.73
C LEU A 427 -28.57 66.04 -26.79
N MET A 428 -27.85 67.16 -26.81
CA MET A 428 -26.77 67.43 -27.75
C MET A 428 -25.75 68.40 -27.14
N HIS A 429 -24.46 68.16 -27.39
CA HIS A 429 -23.37 69.00 -26.92
C HIS A 429 -22.30 69.20 -27.99
N TRP A 430 -21.86 70.45 -28.20
CA TRP A 430 -20.72 70.79 -29.05
C TRP A 430 -19.46 70.95 -28.22
N LYS A 431 -18.38 70.26 -28.58
CA LYS A 431 -17.10 70.42 -27.89
C LYS A 431 -16.53 71.82 -28.18
N ALA A 432 -15.98 72.45 -27.14
CA ALA A 432 -15.25 73.71 -27.29
C ALA A 432 -14.15 73.57 -28.37
N GLY A 433 -14.09 74.54 -29.29
CA GLY A 433 -13.21 74.48 -30.47
C GLY A 433 -13.83 73.84 -31.71
N GLY A 434 -15.06 73.32 -31.64
CA GLY A 434 -15.85 72.89 -32.81
C GLY A 434 -15.39 71.57 -33.44
N ARG A 435 -14.48 70.84 -32.79
CA ARG A 435 -13.89 69.60 -33.31
C ARG A 435 -14.62 68.33 -32.85
N GLY A 436 -15.70 68.46 -32.09
CA GLY A 436 -16.50 67.32 -31.65
C GLY A 436 -17.97 67.65 -31.35
N ILE A 437 -18.83 66.65 -31.48
CA ILE A 437 -20.26 66.70 -31.15
C ILE A 437 -20.67 65.41 -30.45
N ALA A 438 -21.52 65.53 -29.44
CA ALA A 438 -22.09 64.40 -28.73
C ALA A 438 -23.61 64.48 -28.59
N PHE A 439 -24.27 63.32 -28.53
CA PHE A 439 -25.70 63.17 -28.24
C PHE A 439 -25.90 62.26 -27.02
N GLY A 440 -26.77 62.64 -26.08
CA GLY A 440 -26.99 61.91 -24.82
C GLY A 440 -25.90 62.10 -23.75
N LYS A 441 -24.83 62.86 -24.04
CA LYS A 441 -23.72 63.15 -23.11
C LYS A 441 -23.04 64.49 -23.42
N ILE A 442 -22.18 64.96 -22.52
CA ILE A 442 -21.21 66.03 -22.76
C ILE A 442 -20.05 65.45 -23.58
N CYS A 443 -19.67 66.15 -24.66
CA CYS A 443 -18.63 65.70 -25.57
C CYS A 443 -17.23 65.83 -24.94
N GLU A 444 -16.54 64.71 -24.70
CA GLU A 444 -15.26 64.68 -23.99
C GLU A 444 -14.05 64.73 -24.93
N GLN A 445 -14.18 64.20 -26.14
CA GLN A 445 -13.11 64.11 -27.15
C GLN A 445 -13.52 64.68 -28.51
N ASP A 446 -12.55 64.94 -29.38
CA ASP A 446 -12.83 65.32 -30.77
C ASP A 446 -13.57 64.18 -31.49
N GLY A 447 -14.42 64.52 -32.46
CA GLY A 447 -15.20 63.55 -33.25
C GLY A 447 -16.67 63.44 -32.83
N PHE A 448 -17.23 62.24 -32.94
CA PHE A 448 -18.66 61.96 -32.75
C PHE A 448 -18.86 60.98 -31.59
N GLU A 449 -19.54 61.40 -30.52
CA GLU A 449 -19.88 60.52 -29.40
C GLU A 449 -21.40 60.37 -29.26
N VAL A 450 -21.88 59.16 -28.92
CA VAL A 450 -23.31 58.95 -28.68
C VAL A 450 -23.51 58.07 -27.44
N ALA A 451 -24.20 58.63 -26.43
CA ALA A 451 -24.61 57.95 -25.20
C ALA A 451 -26.14 57.88 -25.10
N MET A 452 -26.79 57.59 -26.22
CA MET A 452 -28.22 57.32 -26.30
C MET A 452 -28.49 56.29 -27.39
N ASP A 453 -29.67 55.68 -27.34
CA ASP A 453 -30.11 54.73 -28.36
C ASP A 453 -30.00 55.34 -29.77
N SER A 454 -29.20 54.71 -30.61
CA SER A 454 -28.94 55.18 -31.98
C SER A 454 -29.49 54.18 -32.99
N ARG A 455 -30.25 54.67 -33.97
CA ARG A 455 -30.81 53.87 -35.06
C ARG A 455 -30.40 54.46 -36.40
N PHE A 456 -29.50 53.77 -37.09
CA PHE A 456 -29.09 54.13 -38.45
C PHE A 456 -30.00 53.38 -39.43
N LYS A 457 -30.80 54.12 -40.21
CA LYS A 457 -31.73 53.53 -41.20
C LYS A 457 -31.03 53.08 -42.49
N ASN A 458 -29.86 53.65 -42.75
CA ASN A 458 -29.01 53.32 -43.89
C ASN A 458 -27.74 52.61 -43.38
N PRO A 459 -27.02 51.88 -44.24
CA PRO A 459 -25.72 51.32 -43.89
C PRO A 459 -24.77 52.39 -43.34
N VAL A 460 -24.06 52.06 -42.26
CA VAL A 460 -22.98 52.89 -41.72
C VAL A 460 -21.68 52.46 -42.39
N THR A 461 -21.11 53.34 -43.20
CA THR A 461 -19.78 53.12 -43.80
C THR A 461 -18.72 53.69 -42.86
N ILE A 462 -17.73 52.87 -42.50
CA ILE A 462 -16.54 53.32 -41.78
C ILE A 462 -15.40 53.34 -42.79
N ASP A 463 -15.03 54.52 -43.25
CA ASP A 463 -13.90 54.68 -44.17
C ASP A 463 -12.58 54.57 -43.38
N PRO A 464 -11.62 53.73 -43.81
CA PRO A 464 -10.28 53.76 -43.23
C PRO A 464 -9.67 55.15 -43.41
N ASP A 465 -9.02 55.65 -42.35
CA ASP A 465 -8.16 56.82 -42.47
C ASP A 465 -7.10 56.55 -43.55
N VAL A 466 -6.92 57.51 -44.47
CA VAL A 466 -6.11 57.37 -45.70
C VAL A 466 -4.61 57.10 -45.40
N MET A 467 -4.20 57.20 -44.13
CA MET A 467 -2.82 57.06 -43.65
C MET A 467 -2.58 55.84 -42.74
N SER A 468 -3.58 54.99 -42.50
CA SER A 468 -3.42 53.76 -41.70
C SER A 468 -3.69 52.52 -42.56
N SER A 469 -2.73 51.60 -42.65
CA SER A 469 -2.88 50.33 -43.37
C SER A 469 -3.89 49.34 -42.75
N THR A 470 -4.60 49.75 -41.69
CA THR A 470 -5.64 48.95 -41.04
C THR A 470 -6.73 49.87 -40.46
N PRO A 471 -7.97 49.89 -41.00
CA PRO A 471 -9.10 50.46 -40.26
C PRO A 471 -9.32 49.65 -38.98
N SER A 472 -9.25 50.30 -37.82
CA SER A 472 -9.55 49.66 -36.53
C SER A 472 -10.88 50.16 -35.98
N LEU A 473 -11.93 49.32 -36.03
CA LEU A 473 -13.11 49.50 -35.19
C LEU A 473 -12.77 48.92 -33.81
N GLN A 474 -12.53 49.80 -32.83
CA GLN A 474 -12.32 49.39 -31.45
C GLN A 474 -13.63 49.46 -30.68
N VAL A 475 -14.13 48.31 -30.25
CA VAL A 475 -15.32 48.22 -29.40
C VAL A 475 -14.86 48.12 -27.94
N ILE A 476 -15.34 49.03 -27.11
CA ILE A 476 -15.10 49.02 -25.67
C ILE A 476 -16.41 48.63 -24.98
N GLY A 477 -16.47 47.40 -24.45
CA GLY A 477 -17.67 46.83 -23.79
C GLY A 477 -18.38 45.74 -24.61
N ASP A 478 -19.52 45.25 -24.09
CA ASP A 478 -20.31 44.18 -24.70
C ASP A 478 -21.18 44.72 -25.84
N ILE A 479 -21.14 44.06 -27.01
CA ILE A 479 -22.12 44.33 -28.08
C ILE A 479 -23.31 43.39 -27.91
N LYS A 480 -24.47 43.94 -27.56
CA LYS A 480 -25.73 43.17 -27.50
C LYS A 480 -26.42 43.21 -28.85
N TYR A 481 -26.26 42.15 -29.64
CA TYR A 481 -27.05 41.89 -30.84
C TYR A 481 -28.24 40.99 -30.51
N ASN A 482 -29.42 41.27 -31.07
CA ASN A 482 -30.67 40.56 -30.79
C ASN A 482 -30.74 39.11 -31.34
N THR A 483 -29.65 38.55 -31.89
CA THR A 483 -29.70 37.22 -32.53
C THR A 483 -28.53 36.28 -32.26
N PHE A 484 -27.42 36.66 -31.60
CA PHE A 484 -26.32 35.72 -31.35
C PHE A 484 -25.53 36.04 -30.08
N SER A 485 -25.20 35.00 -29.31
CA SER A 485 -24.39 35.04 -28.09
C SER A 485 -23.00 34.45 -28.36
N GLY A 486 -22.04 35.32 -28.67
CA GLY A 486 -20.61 35.00 -28.85
C GLY A 486 -19.76 36.28 -29.02
N ASN A 487 -18.47 36.23 -28.70
CA ASN A 487 -17.53 37.33 -28.92
C ASN A 487 -17.25 37.48 -30.43
N LEU A 488 -17.29 38.67 -31.00
CA LEU A 488 -16.98 38.92 -32.41
C LEU A 488 -15.47 39.11 -32.63
N VAL A 489 -14.93 38.62 -33.75
CA VAL A 489 -13.53 38.84 -34.16
C VAL A 489 -13.49 39.45 -35.56
N ALA A 490 -12.62 40.43 -35.78
CA ALA A 490 -12.37 41.00 -37.09
C ALA A 490 -11.35 40.15 -37.85
N LYS A 491 -11.76 39.54 -38.98
CA LYS A 491 -10.88 38.79 -39.89
C LYS A 491 -11.07 39.33 -41.30
N ASN A 492 -9.98 39.75 -41.95
CA ASN A 492 -9.97 40.31 -43.31
C ASN A 492 -10.97 41.47 -43.54
N GLY A 493 -11.14 42.35 -42.54
CA GLY A 493 -12.04 43.51 -42.66
C GLY A 493 -13.54 43.16 -42.59
N ILE A 494 -13.90 41.92 -42.26
CA ILE A 494 -15.28 41.49 -42.04
C ILE A 494 -15.42 41.05 -40.58
N LEU A 495 -16.48 41.53 -39.92
CA LEU A 495 -16.90 41.05 -38.60
C LEU A 495 -17.51 39.66 -38.78
N GLN A 496 -16.83 38.64 -38.26
CA GLN A 496 -17.33 37.28 -38.26
C GLN A 496 -17.60 36.84 -36.81
N VAL A 497 -18.66 36.05 -36.62
CA VAL A 497 -18.76 35.21 -35.43
C VAL A 497 -17.58 34.24 -35.56
N PRO A 498 -16.63 34.18 -34.62
CA PRO A 498 -15.72 33.07 -34.59
C PRO A 498 -16.61 31.84 -34.36
N ASP A 499 -16.75 31.01 -35.38
CA ASP A 499 -16.76 29.58 -35.09
C ASP A 499 -15.58 29.40 -34.14
N SER A 500 -15.80 28.80 -32.96
CA SER A 500 -14.73 28.52 -32.01
C SER A 500 -13.61 27.82 -32.79
N GLU A 501 -12.60 28.57 -33.22
CA GLU A 501 -11.82 28.13 -34.37
C GLU A 501 -11.08 26.87 -33.93
N GLN A 502 -11.33 25.78 -34.67
CA GLN A 502 -10.50 24.60 -34.60
C GLN A 502 -9.07 25.06 -34.92
N LYS A 503 -8.21 25.08 -33.91
CA LYS A 503 -6.84 25.56 -34.07
C LYS A 503 -5.87 24.40 -34.10
N VAL A 504 -4.93 24.43 -35.03
CA VAL A 504 -3.86 23.42 -35.07
C VAL A 504 -2.88 23.72 -33.94
N LEU A 505 -2.89 22.89 -32.90
CA LEU A 505 -2.00 22.99 -31.74
C LEU A 505 -0.61 22.43 -32.03
N TYR A 506 -0.51 21.48 -32.95
CA TYR A 506 0.76 20.84 -33.28
C TYR A 506 0.73 20.30 -34.71
N VAL A 507 1.80 20.50 -35.46
CA VAL A 507 2.05 19.85 -36.74
C VAL A 507 3.25 18.94 -36.56
N CYS A 508 3.11 17.66 -36.92
CA CYS A 508 4.17 16.69 -36.74
C CYS A 508 5.28 16.87 -37.78
N ASP A 509 6.53 16.75 -37.33
CA ASP A 509 7.65 16.48 -38.22
C ASP A 509 7.46 15.12 -38.91
N SER A 510 8.16 14.91 -40.03
CA SER A 510 7.92 13.72 -40.82
C SER A 510 8.24 12.41 -40.05
N GLY A 511 7.37 11.41 -40.14
CA GLY A 511 7.59 10.04 -39.66
C GLY A 511 7.24 9.80 -38.18
N ILE A 512 6.40 10.64 -37.56
CA ILE A 512 6.00 10.46 -36.16
C ILE A 512 4.88 9.41 -36.03
N TYR A 513 5.23 8.17 -35.74
CA TYR A 513 4.28 7.13 -35.31
C TYR A 513 4.09 7.09 -33.77
N LEU A 514 4.67 8.06 -33.07
CA LEU A 514 4.67 8.25 -31.61
C LEU A 514 5.25 7.07 -30.84
N ASN A 515 6.51 6.68 -31.11
CA ASN A 515 7.23 5.71 -30.27
C ASN A 515 7.62 6.31 -28.89
N GLY A 516 8.21 5.51 -28.00
CA GLY A 516 8.51 5.94 -26.63
C GLY A 516 9.46 7.14 -26.49
N SER A 517 10.21 7.49 -27.54
CA SER A 517 11.08 8.67 -27.55
C SER A 517 10.47 9.91 -28.21
N GLN A 518 9.29 9.79 -28.83
CA GLN A 518 8.63 10.89 -29.54
C GLN A 518 7.59 11.59 -28.64
N THR A 519 7.65 12.92 -28.57
CA THR A 519 6.72 13.75 -27.80
C THR A 519 6.31 14.99 -28.61
N CYS A 520 5.02 15.27 -28.67
CA CYS A 520 4.47 16.50 -29.23
C CYS A 520 4.21 17.48 -28.07
N GLN A 521 5.01 18.54 -27.97
CA GLN A 521 4.80 19.62 -27.00
C GLN A 521 3.74 20.58 -27.51
N LEU A 522 2.68 20.82 -26.74
CA LEU A 522 1.61 21.73 -27.14
C LEU A 522 1.92 23.16 -26.66
N PRO A 523 1.66 24.18 -27.48
CA PRO A 523 1.93 25.58 -27.14
C PRO A 523 0.96 26.15 -26.10
N GLU A 524 -0.17 25.46 -25.86
CA GLU A 524 -1.24 25.88 -24.98
C GLU A 524 -1.84 24.68 -24.25
N SER A 525 -2.53 24.95 -23.14
CA SER A 525 -3.12 23.89 -22.33
C SER A 525 -4.30 23.22 -23.04
N ILE A 526 -4.40 21.90 -22.90
CA ILE A 526 -5.53 21.15 -23.46
C ILE A 526 -6.84 21.52 -22.74
N LEU A 527 -6.76 21.90 -21.45
CA LEU A 527 -7.92 22.33 -20.69
C LEU A 527 -8.46 23.69 -21.14
N ASP A 528 -7.64 24.46 -21.85
CA ASP A 528 -8.00 25.77 -22.41
C ASP A 528 -8.74 25.63 -23.75
N GLN A 529 -8.76 24.44 -24.34
CA GLN A 529 -9.53 24.19 -25.56
C GLN A 529 -11.04 24.15 -25.26
N PRO A 530 -11.91 24.58 -26.19
CA PRO A 530 -13.35 24.66 -25.96
C PRO A 530 -13.96 23.36 -25.43
N THR A 531 -13.64 22.22 -26.05
CA THR A 531 -14.17 20.89 -25.74
C THR A 531 -13.09 19.81 -25.59
N GLY A 532 -11.91 19.97 -26.19
CA GLY A 532 -10.80 19.01 -26.09
C GLY A 532 -9.79 19.12 -27.23
N ILE A 533 -9.21 17.98 -27.61
CA ILE A 533 -8.30 17.89 -28.76
C ILE A 533 -8.70 16.75 -29.69
N VAL A 534 -8.30 16.88 -30.96
CA VAL A 534 -8.39 15.84 -31.98
C VAL A 534 -6.98 15.51 -32.45
N LEU A 535 -6.58 14.24 -32.29
CA LEU A 535 -5.38 13.70 -32.92
C LEU A 535 -5.74 13.26 -34.34
N VAL A 536 -5.04 13.78 -35.35
CA VAL A 536 -5.28 13.43 -36.76
C VAL A 536 -4.11 12.62 -37.31
N TRP A 537 -4.45 11.47 -37.89
CA TRP A 537 -3.50 10.45 -38.35
C TRP A 537 -3.71 10.17 -39.82
N SER A 538 -2.66 9.68 -40.50
CA SER A 538 -2.74 9.13 -41.84
C SER A 538 -1.90 7.86 -41.96
N GLY A 539 -2.04 7.15 -43.07
CA GLY A 539 -1.26 5.95 -43.36
C GLY A 539 0.25 6.23 -43.35
N TYR A 540 1.02 5.22 -42.98
CA TYR A 540 2.48 5.25 -43.02
C TYR A 540 3.00 3.91 -43.53
N ILE A 541 3.93 3.96 -44.47
CA ILE A 541 4.58 2.77 -45.02
C ILE A 541 6.05 2.80 -44.59
N PRO A 542 6.51 1.83 -43.78
CA PRO A 542 7.91 1.74 -43.40
C PRO A 542 8.83 1.72 -44.63
N GLY A 543 9.67 2.74 -44.77
CA GLY A 543 10.58 2.91 -45.90
C GLY A 543 10.09 3.87 -47.00
N GLU A 544 8.79 4.15 -47.08
CA GLU A 544 8.21 5.10 -48.05
C GLU A 544 7.73 6.41 -47.40
N GLY A 545 7.41 6.38 -46.10
CA GLY A 545 6.98 7.56 -45.34
C GLY A 545 5.45 7.66 -45.20
N GLU A 546 5.01 8.87 -44.85
CA GLU A 546 3.61 9.23 -44.67
C GLU A 546 2.86 9.18 -45.99
N GLN A 547 1.62 8.75 -45.89
CA GLN A 547 0.71 8.62 -47.00
C GLN A 547 -0.46 9.58 -46.79
N ASP A 548 -0.95 10.20 -47.86
CA ASP A 548 -2.12 11.08 -47.83
C ASP A 548 -3.44 10.31 -48.03
N TYR A 549 -3.47 9.05 -47.55
CA TYR A 549 -4.65 8.19 -47.47
C TYR A 549 -4.69 7.47 -46.11
N TRP A 550 -5.76 6.73 -45.83
CA TRP A 550 -6.07 6.14 -44.51
C TRP A 550 -6.13 7.19 -43.39
N TRP A 551 -6.74 8.34 -43.69
CA TRP A 551 -6.98 9.38 -42.70
C TRP A 551 -7.93 8.90 -41.61
N THR A 552 -7.56 9.12 -40.36
CA THR A 552 -8.42 8.87 -39.21
C THR A 552 -8.14 9.90 -38.12
N SER A 553 -9.14 10.14 -37.28
CA SER A 553 -9.02 11.11 -36.21
C SER A 553 -9.59 10.57 -34.91
N THR A 554 -9.10 11.07 -33.79
CA THR A 554 -9.58 10.66 -32.47
C THR A 554 -9.78 11.86 -31.59
N PHE A 555 -11.03 12.07 -31.17
CA PHE A 555 -11.40 13.11 -30.23
C PHE A 555 -11.10 12.68 -28.79
N ILE A 556 -10.48 13.57 -28.03
CA ILE A 556 -10.19 13.42 -26.61
C ILE A 556 -10.87 14.57 -25.86
N PRO A 557 -11.88 14.30 -25.04
CA PRO A 557 -12.57 15.34 -24.28
C PRO A 557 -11.65 15.96 -23.22
N LYS A 558 -11.68 17.28 -23.05
CA LYS A 558 -10.90 17.96 -21.99
C LYS A 558 -11.25 17.48 -20.58
N GLN A 559 -12.51 17.06 -20.37
CA GLN A 559 -12.96 16.49 -19.09
C GLN A 559 -12.27 15.17 -18.77
N PHE A 560 -11.93 14.36 -19.77
CA PHE A 560 -11.15 13.14 -19.55
C PHE A 560 -9.76 13.47 -18.98
N ILE A 561 -9.14 14.53 -19.51
CA ILE A 561 -7.80 14.99 -19.11
C ILE A 561 -7.85 15.61 -17.71
N ALA A 562 -8.88 16.42 -17.41
CA ALA A 562 -9.08 17.03 -16.08
C ALA A 562 -9.19 15.98 -14.96
N HIS A 563 -9.82 14.84 -15.23
CA HIS A 563 -10.00 13.77 -14.24
C HIS A 563 -8.86 12.73 -14.23
N ASN A 564 -7.94 12.76 -15.21
CA ASN A 564 -6.82 11.82 -15.31
C ASN A 564 -5.47 12.54 -15.56
N PRO A 565 -5.07 13.52 -14.72
CA PRO A 565 -3.85 14.30 -14.95
C PRO A 565 -2.60 13.39 -14.81
N GLY A 566 -2.01 13.00 -15.94
CA GLY A 566 -0.63 12.52 -16.01
C GLY A 566 -0.37 11.01 -15.92
N ASN A 567 -1.38 10.12 -15.80
CA ASN A 567 -1.12 8.68 -15.61
C ASN A 567 -1.95 7.68 -16.45
N GLY A 568 -2.91 8.13 -17.27
CA GLY A 568 -3.70 7.24 -18.15
C GLY A 568 -3.16 7.21 -19.57
N GLY A 569 -2.66 6.06 -20.03
CA GLY A 569 -2.37 5.87 -21.45
C GLY A 569 -3.64 5.50 -22.22
N LEU A 570 -3.87 6.15 -23.36
CA LEU A 570 -5.01 5.93 -24.23
C LEU A 570 -4.62 5.00 -25.38
N ALA A 571 -5.46 3.99 -25.62
CA ALA A 571 -5.33 3.07 -26.74
C ALA A 571 -6.38 3.38 -27.82
N PHE A 572 -5.97 3.47 -29.08
CA PHE A 572 -6.83 3.68 -30.23
C PHE A 572 -6.60 2.60 -31.28
N HIS A 573 -7.65 2.23 -32.00
CA HIS A 573 -7.63 1.21 -33.04
C HIS A 573 -7.84 1.86 -34.40
N MET A 574 -6.99 1.54 -35.36
CA MET A 574 -7.00 2.09 -36.71
C MET A 574 -6.95 0.96 -37.73
N PHE A 575 -7.72 1.12 -38.81
CA PHE A 575 -7.78 0.17 -39.91
C PHE A 575 -7.48 0.92 -41.21
N SER A 576 -6.69 0.29 -42.08
CA SER A 576 -6.57 0.75 -43.46
C SER A 576 -7.87 0.51 -44.22
N ASP A 577 -7.93 0.97 -45.47
CA ASP A 577 -9.02 0.62 -46.37
C ASP A 577 -9.18 -0.91 -46.48
N LEU A 578 -10.45 -1.33 -46.43
CA LEU A 578 -10.87 -2.74 -46.45
C LEU A 578 -10.29 -3.61 -45.32
N GLY A 579 -9.71 -3.00 -44.28
CA GLY A 579 -9.10 -3.73 -43.16
C GLY A 579 -7.80 -4.47 -43.53
N SER A 580 -7.13 -4.07 -44.62
CA SER A 580 -5.89 -4.70 -45.08
C SER A 580 -4.75 -4.65 -44.04
N TRP A 581 -4.75 -3.63 -43.19
CA TRP A 581 -3.84 -3.47 -42.06
C TRP A 581 -4.60 -2.99 -40.83
N PHE A 582 -4.25 -3.57 -39.68
CA PHE A 582 -4.69 -3.13 -38.37
C PHE A 582 -3.51 -2.55 -37.59
N ALA A 583 -3.74 -1.43 -36.92
CA ALA A 583 -2.77 -0.80 -36.04
C ALA A 583 -3.45 -0.35 -34.74
N MET A 584 -2.73 -0.48 -33.64
CA MET A 584 -3.09 0.11 -32.36
C MET A 584 -2.10 1.24 -32.05
N LYS A 585 -2.62 2.38 -31.58
CA LYS A 585 -1.80 3.46 -31.00
C LYS A 585 -2.02 3.55 -29.51
N TYR A 586 -0.93 3.59 -28.76
CA TYR A 586 -0.91 3.83 -27.33
C TYR A 586 -0.16 5.15 -27.05
N VAL A 587 -0.82 6.14 -26.49
CA VAL A 587 -0.22 7.47 -26.21
C VAL A 587 -0.58 7.94 -24.81
N TYR A 588 0.27 8.77 -24.21
CA TYR A 588 -0.05 9.48 -22.98
C TYR A 588 -0.41 10.92 -23.28
N ILE A 589 -1.56 11.36 -22.79
CA ILE A 589 -1.97 12.76 -22.84
C ILE A 589 -1.72 13.35 -21.47
N ARG A 590 -0.74 14.25 -21.37
CA ARG A 590 -0.42 14.94 -20.12
C ARG A 590 -1.00 16.35 -20.20
N GLY A 591 -1.67 16.76 -19.12
CA GLY A 591 -2.13 18.13 -18.90
C GLY A 591 -1.68 18.61 -17.53
N SER A 592 -1.97 19.88 -17.20
CA SER A 592 -1.58 20.53 -15.93
C SER A 592 -0.07 20.74 -15.78
N ASN A 593 0.48 21.63 -16.61
CA ASN A 593 1.88 22.15 -16.61
C ASN A 593 2.91 21.36 -17.43
N GLN A 594 2.47 20.33 -18.16
CA GLN A 594 3.29 19.58 -19.14
C GLN A 594 2.39 19.19 -20.32
N ASP A 595 1.70 20.16 -20.92
CA ASP A 595 0.73 19.95 -21.99
C ASP A 595 1.40 19.34 -23.23
N GLN A 596 1.36 18.01 -23.32
CA GLN A 596 2.09 17.26 -24.31
C GLN A 596 1.43 15.91 -24.61
N VAL A 597 1.61 15.43 -25.83
CA VAL A 597 1.25 14.06 -26.25
C VAL A 597 2.52 13.24 -26.36
N VAL A 598 2.66 12.22 -25.51
CA VAL A 598 3.86 11.37 -25.44
C VAL A 598 3.57 10.01 -26.08
N GLY A 599 4.48 9.53 -26.91
CA GLY A 599 4.42 8.21 -27.50
C GLY A 599 4.76 7.06 -26.56
N ASN A 600 4.66 5.84 -27.08
CA ASN A 600 4.95 4.60 -26.36
C ASN A 600 5.57 3.56 -27.31
N ASP A 601 6.48 2.71 -26.81
CA ASP A 601 7.17 1.70 -27.62
C ASP A 601 6.26 0.60 -28.17
N HIS A 602 5.05 0.44 -27.63
CA HIS A 602 4.02 -0.39 -28.25
C HIS A 602 3.69 0.04 -29.69
N ASN A 603 3.89 1.32 -30.02
CA ASN A 603 3.63 1.86 -31.36
C ASN A 603 4.65 1.38 -32.42
N GLN A 604 5.68 0.63 -32.01
CA GLN A 604 6.68 0.02 -32.90
C GLN A 604 6.41 -1.47 -33.18
N GLN A 605 5.46 -2.06 -32.44
CA GLN A 605 5.25 -3.50 -32.47
C GLN A 605 4.52 -3.97 -33.72
N THR A 606 4.86 -5.17 -34.16
CA THR A 606 4.18 -5.91 -35.22
C THR A 606 3.96 -7.35 -34.77
N GLY A 607 2.93 -8.00 -35.29
CA GLY A 607 2.68 -9.40 -34.97
C GLY A 607 1.27 -9.84 -35.30
N THR A 608 0.84 -10.90 -34.63
CA THR A 608 -0.52 -11.43 -34.68
C THR A 608 -1.10 -11.40 -33.26
N SER A 609 -2.23 -10.72 -33.08
CA SER A 609 -2.94 -10.67 -31.81
C SER A 609 -3.53 -12.03 -31.42
N ASN A 610 -3.92 -12.20 -30.16
CA ASN A 610 -4.51 -13.44 -29.65
C ASN A 610 -5.82 -13.84 -30.35
N CYS A 611 -6.52 -12.90 -30.99
CA CYS A 611 -7.72 -13.16 -31.78
C CYS A 611 -7.43 -13.37 -33.28
N GLY A 612 -6.15 -13.47 -33.67
CA GLY A 612 -5.73 -13.79 -35.04
C GLY A 612 -5.56 -12.59 -35.97
N LEU A 613 -5.82 -11.36 -35.52
CA LEU A 613 -5.59 -10.15 -36.33
C LEU A 613 -4.09 -9.86 -36.44
N LYS A 614 -3.57 -9.79 -37.66
CA LYS A 614 -2.22 -9.29 -37.94
C LYS A 614 -2.21 -7.78 -37.75
N TYR A 615 -1.20 -7.27 -37.04
CA TYR A 615 -1.04 -5.85 -36.77
C TYR A 615 0.38 -5.37 -37.07
N ASP A 616 0.46 -4.12 -37.50
CA ASP A 616 1.71 -3.35 -37.57
C ASP A 616 1.41 -1.93 -37.09
N ASN A 617 1.79 -1.62 -35.85
CA ASN A 617 1.45 -0.35 -35.21
C ASN A 617 2.16 0.85 -35.84
N ARG A 618 3.12 0.61 -36.74
CA ARG A 618 3.81 1.66 -37.49
C ARG A 618 2.99 2.12 -38.71
N ARG A 619 1.90 1.43 -39.07
CA ARG A 619 1.10 1.72 -40.28
C ARG A 619 0.33 3.03 -40.29
N PHE A 620 0.35 3.77 -39.18
CA PHE A 620 -0.25 5.09 -39.06
C PHE A 620 0.74 6.05 -38.40
N CYS A 621 0.77 7.28 -38.88
CA CYS A 621 1.56 8.38 -38.33
C CYS A 621 0.64 9.52 -37.91
N LEU A 622 1.03 10.25 -36.86
CA LEU A 622 0.33 11.46 -36.46
C LEU A 622 0.72 12.57 -37.42
N ARG A 623 -0.26 13.33 -37.91
CA ARG A 623 -0.06 14.45 -38.84
C ARG A 623 -0.14 15.77 -38.10
N TYR A 624 -1.20 15.96 -37.32
CA TYR A 624 -1.40 17.17 -36.55
C TYR A 624 -2.39 16.96 -35.40
N ILE A 625 -2.40 17.91 -34.47
CA ILE A 625 -3.29 17.96 -33.31
C ILE A 625 -4.11 19.24 -33.41
N VAL A 626 -5.42 19.12 -33.29
CA VAL A 626 -6.35 20.25 -33.35
C VAL A 626 -6.99 20.46 -31.97
N GLY A 627 -6.98 21.68 -31.46
CA GLY A 627 -7.80 22.10 -30.33
C GLY A 627 -9.22 22.39 -30.80
N VAL A 628 -10.21 21.79 -30.15
CA VAL A 628 -11.63 21.85 -30.53
C VAL A 628 -12.51 22.12 -29.33
#